data_AF-A0A4Q5NME2-F1
#
_entry.id   AF-A0A4Q5NME2-F1
#
_cell.length_a   1.000
_cell.length_b   1.000
_cell.length_c   1.000
_cell.angle_alpha   90.00
_cell.angle_beta   90.00
_cell.angle_gamma   90.00
#
_symmetry.space_group_name_H-M   'P 1'
#
loop_
_entity.id
_entity.type
_entity.pdbx_description
1 polymer ?
#
loop_
_entity_poly.entity_id
_entity_poly.type
_entity_poly.pdbx_seq_one_letter_code
_entity_poly.pdbx_strand_id
1 'polypeptide(L)'
;MKKSTFFRIAILSAVALSVSTFSAQAAPAAKAGGAAGQKGPKRVTAVKHAELINGKPLTDAQKTAIRAAQKARMDAIKPIQEKYKASVAKALGITVAQLEAKDKALRAKKDN
;
A
#
# COMPACT_ATOMS: atom_id res chain seq x y z
N MET A 1 -33.23 -30.79 4.99
CA MET A 1 -32.04 -30.83 4.09
C MET A 1 -32.35 -30.06 2.82
N LYS A 2 -31.76 -28.87 2.63
CA LYS A 2 -31.71 -28.16 1.34
C LYS A 2 -30.35 -27.49 1.23
N LYS A 3 -29.42 -28.15 0.54
CA LYS A 3 -28.10 -27.64 0.16
C LYS A 3 -28.25 -26.91 -1.19
N SER A 4 -27.81 -25.67 -1.29
CA SER A 4 -27.72 -24.89 -2.54
C SER A 4 -26.56 -23.90 -2.36
N THR A 5 -25.31 -24.28 -2.63
CA THR A 5 -24.68 -24.38 -3.96
C THR A 5 -24.64 -23.06 -4.72
N PHE A 6 -23.92 -22.06 -4.19
CA PHE A 6 -23.34 -20.98 -5.00
C PHE A 6 -21.93 -20.64 -4.50
N PHE A 7 -21.06 -21.65 -4.54
CA PHE A 7 -19.61 -21.49 -4.64
C PHE A 7 -19.27 -21.76 -6.10
N ARG A 8 -18.70 -20.78 -6.82
CA ARG A 8 -17.86 -20.90 -8.03
C ARG A 8 -17.96 -19.61 -8.86
N ILE A 9 -17.07 -18.65 -8.60
CA ILE A 9 -16.61 -17.74 -9.65
C ILE A 9 -15.09 -17.85 -9.71
N ALA A 10 -14.69 -18.64 -10.71
CA ALA A 10 -13.47 -18.67 -11.50
C ALA A 10 -12.22 -18.00 -10.92
N ILE A 11 -11.31 -18.84 -10.44
CA ILE A 11 -9.87 -18.65 -10.59
C ILE A 11 -9.57 -18.88 -12.07
N LEU A 12 -9.11 -17.86 -12.80
CA LEU A 12 -8.53 -18.05 -14.13
C LEU A 12 -7.21 -17.30 -14.25
N SER A 13 -6.19 -18.09 -14.59
CA SER A 13 -4.78 -17.82 -14.80
C SER A 13 -4.47 -16.65 -15.73
N ALA A 14 -3.37 -15.95 -15.42
CA ALA A 14 -2.39 -15.52 -16.42
C ALA A 14 -1.02 -15.35 -15.75
N VAL A 15 -0.27 -16.46 -15.68
CA VAL A 15 1.20 -16.46 -15.62
C VAL A 15 1.66 -16.52 -17.06
N ALA A 16 2.38 -15.49 -17.54
CA ALA A 16 3.33 -15.61 -18.64
C ALA A 16 4.11 -14.30 -18.87
N LEU A 17 5.42 -14.40 -18.66
CA LEU A 17 6.52 -13.86 -19.47
C LEU A 17 6.56 -12.36 -19.81
N SER A 18 7.58 -11.67 -19.29
CA SER A 18 8.78 -11.37 -20.08
C SER A 18 9.81 -10.60 -19.26
N VAL A 19 10.95 -11.23 -19.00
CA VAL A 19 12.20 -10.55 -18.61
C VAL A 19 12.69 -9.84 -19.87
N SER A 20 12.63 -8.51 -19.87
CA SER A 20 13.29 -7.69 -20.89
C SER A 20 14.38 -6.89 -20.20
N THR A 21 15.60 -7.41 -20.30
CA THR A 21 16.84 -6.66 -20.15
C THR A 21 16.85 -5.54 -21.18
N PHE A 22 16.64 -4.29 -20.76
CA PHE A 22 16.81 -3.15 -21.66
C PHE A 22 18.22 -2.59 -21.50
N SER A 23 19.09 -3.02 -22.43
CA SER A 23 20.39 -2.43 -22.70
C SER A 23 20.23 -0.96 -23.11
N ALA A 24 21.21 -0.16 -22.69
CA ALA A 24 21.36 1.22 -23.08
C ALA A 24 21.42 1.38 -24.61
N GLN A 25 20.49 2.17 -25.17
CA GLN A 25 20.61 2.76 -26.50
C GLN A 25 20.41 4.27 -26.35
N ALA A 26 21.51 5.00 -26.46
CA ALA A 26 21.53 6.46 -26.47
C ALA A 26 21.13 6.99 -27.86
N ALA A 27 20.21 7.96 -27.89
CA ALA A 27 20.14 9.16 -28.76
C ALA A 27 18.71 9.76 -28.75
N PRO A 28 18.51 11.03 -29.14
CA PRO A 28 19.15 12.26 -28.66
C PRO A 28 18.11 13.24 -28.05
N ALA A 29 18.62 14.29 -27.40
CA ALA A 29 17.87 15.29 -26.64
C ALA A 29 16.72 15.95 -27.41
N ALA A 30 15.50 15.85 -26.87
CA ALA A 30 14.40 16.74 -27.18
C ALA A 30 13.86 17.37 -25.89
N LYS A 31 14.15 18.67 -25.76
CA LYS A 31 13.49 19.68 -24.92
C LYS A 31 13.19 19.31 -23.45
N ALA A 32 14.01 19.93 -22.60
CA ALA A 32 13.69 20.26 -21.22
C ALA A 32 12.24 20.76 -21.07
N GLY A 33 11.39 19.91 -20.49
CA GLY A 33 10.04 20.24 -20.07
C GLY A 33 9.91 19.87 -18.60
N GLY A 34 10.11 20.86 -17.72
CA GLY A 34 9.67 20.87 -16.34
C GLY A 34 10.22 19.75 -15.45
N ALA A 35 11.08 20.12 -14.50
CA ALA A 35 11.20 19.41 -13.24
C ALA A 35 9.85 19.46 -12.51
N ALA A 36 8.88 18.64 -12.95
CA ALA A 36 7.73 18.29 -12.15
C ALA A 36 8.29 17.42 -11.03
N GLY A 37 8.63 18.09 -9.92
CA GLY A 37 9.06 17.44 -8.70
C GLY A 37 8.12 16.28 -8.42
N GLN A 38 8.65 15.06 -8.49
CA GLN A 38 7.95 13.86 -8.06
C GLN A 38 7.79 13.98 -6.55
N LYS A 39 6.78 14.76 -6.11
CA LYS A 39 6.17 14.59 -4.81
C LYS A 39 5.72 13.13 -4.81
N GLY A 40 6.42 12.31 -4.03
CA GLY A 40 6.06 10.90 -3.84
C GLY A 40 4.57 10.77 -3.53
N PRO A 41 3.98 9.59 -3.77
CA PRO A 41 2.53 9.40 -3.69
C PRO A 41 2.00 9.97 -2.38
N LYS A 42 1.24 11.06 -2.49
CA LYS A 42 0.60 11.72 -1.36
C LYS A 42 -0.20 10.63 -0.65
N ARG A 43 -0.12 10.53 0.69
CA ARG A 43 -0.95 9.56 1.43
C ARG A 43 -2.41 9.93 1.26
N VAL A 44 -3.03 9.42 0.21
CA VAL A 44 -4.44 9.61 -0.09
C VAL A 44 -5.24 8.67 0.81
N THR A 45 -6.33 9.15 1.39
CA THR A 45 -7.22 8.31 2.20
C THR A 45 -7.77 7.18 1.32
N ALA A 46 -8.07 6.01 1.90
CA ALA A 46 -8.58 4.86 1.14
C ALA A 46 -9.82 5.21 0.29
N VAL A 47 -10.68 6.09 0.81
CA VAL A 47 -11.85 6.63 0.09
C VAL A 47 -11.44 7.46 -1.12
N LYS A 48 -10.55 8.44 -0.95
CA LYS A 48 -10.09 9.28 -2.06
C LYS A 48 -9.33 8.46 -3.11
N HIS A 49 -8.58 7.45 -2.69
CA HIS A 49 -7.91 6.54 -3.62
C HIS A 49 -8.93 5.73 -4.44
N ALA A 50 -9.99 5.25 -3.80
CA ALA A 50 -11.07 4.57 -4.49
C ALA A 50 -11.89 5.50 -5.40
N GLU A 51 -12.10 6.77 -5.02
CA GLU A 51 -12.72 7.79 -5.88
C GLU A 51 -11.87 8.07 -7.13
N LEU A 52 -10.54 8.13 -6.99
CA LEU A 52 -9.62 8.28 -8.12
C LEU A 52 -9.68 7.07 -9.07
N ILE A 53 -9.73 5.85 -8.54
CA ILE A 53 -9.88 4.63 -9.36
C ILE A 53 -11.23 4.60 -10.08
N ASN A 54 -12.29 4.96 -9.36
CA ASN A 54 -13.66 4.90 -9.88
C ASN A 54 -13.97 6.05 -10.85
N GLY A 55 -13.14 7.10 -10.88
CA GLY A 55 -13.33 8.29 -11.73
C GLY A 55 -14.54 9.16 -11.36
N LYS A 56 -15.24 8.84 -10.26
CA LYS A 56 -16.42 9.56 -9.78
C LYS A 56 -16.52 9.50 -8.25
N PRO A 57 -17.21 10.47 -7.63
CA PRO A 57 -17.48 10.44 -6.19
C PRO A 57 -18.18 9.16 -5.78
N LEU A 58 -17.81 8.62 -4.63
CA LEU A 58 -18.46 7.45 -4.06
C LEU A 58 -19.71 7.85 -3.28
N THR A 59 -20.72 6.97 -3.28
CA THR A 59 -21.88 7.13 -2.41
C THR A 59 -21.51 6.91 -0.95
N ASP A 60 -22.35 7.38 -0.01
CA ASP A 60 -22.07 7.23 1.42
C ASP A 60 -22.06 5.76 1.87
N ALA A 61 -22.90 4.92 1.26
CA ALA A 61 -22.87 3.47 1.47
C ALA A 61 -21.51 2.86 1.06
N GLN A 62 -20.99 3.24 -0.11
CA GLN A 62 -19.68 2.78 -0.61
C GLN A 62 -18.53 3.29 0.27
N LYS A 63 -18.56 4.57 0.67
CA LYS A 63 -17.58 5.14 1.60
C LYS A 63 -17.57 4.39 2.93
N THR A 64 -18.75 4.03 3.43
CA THR A 64 -18.90 3.28 4.68
C THR A 64 -18.34 1.87 4.55
N ALA A 65 -18.64 1.17 3.45
CA ALA A 65 -18.08 -0.16 3.17
C ALA A 65 -16.55 -0.14 3.08
N ILE A 66 -15.97 0.87 2.42
CA ILE A 66 -14.51 1.02 2.31
C ILE A 66 -13.88 1.27 3.69
N ARG A 67 -14.48 2.12 4.53
CA ARG A 67 -13.99 2.35 5.89
C ARG A 67 -14.05 1.07 6.73
N ALA A 68 -15.12 0.29 6.62
CA ALA A 68 -15.25 -0.99 7.31
C ALA A 68 -14.19 -2.00 6.85
N ALA A 69 -13.99 -2.15 5.55
CA ALA A 69 -12.94 -3.00 4.98
C ALA A 69 -11.53 -2.56 5.40
N GLN A 70 -11.28 -1.25 5.40
CA GLN A 70 -10.01 -0.68 5.86
C GLN A 70 -9.78 -0.96 7.35
N LYS A 71 -10.81 -0.82 8.19
CA LYS A 71 -10.73 -1.15 9.62
C LYS A 71 -10.42 -2.62 9.83
N ALA A 72 -11.16 -3.52 9.18
CA ALA A 72 -10.93 -4.96 9.26
C ALA A 72 -9.49 -5.33 8.83
N ARG A 73 -8.97 -4.70 7.76
CA ARG A 73 -7.58 -4.88 7.33
C ARG A 73 -6.58 -4.44 8.41
N MET A 74 -6.79 -3.27 9.01
CA MET A 74 -5.90 -2.76 10.07
C MET A 74 -5.92 -3.65 11.31
N ASP A 75 -7.11 -4.12 11.71
CA ASP A 75 -7.26 -5.02 12.85
C ASP A 75 -6.54 -6.36 12.59
N ALA A 76 -6.62 -6.90 11.37
CA ALA A 76 -5.92 -8.13 10.99
C ALA A 76 -4.39 -7.97 10.92
N ILE A 77 -3.90 -6.80 10.49
CA ILE A 77 -2.47 -6.52 10.33
C ILE A 77 -1.80 -6.17 11.67
N LYS A 78 -2.53 -5.58 12.62
CA LYS A 78 -2.00 -5.17 13.92
C LYS A 78 -1.19 -6.27 14.64
N PRO A 79 -1.69 -7.51 14.83
CA PRO A 79 -0.90 -8.56 15.49
C PRO A 79 0.35 -8.95 14.70
N ILE A 80 0.32 -8.85 13.37
CA ILE A 80 1.48 -9.13 12.51
C ILE A 80 2.55 -8.05 12.71
N GLN A 81 2.13 -6.78 12.77
CA GLN A 81 3.04 -5.66 13.02
C GLN A 81 3.67 -5.71 14.41
N GLU A 82 2.91 -6.10 15.43
CA GLU A 82 3.41 -6.27 16.80
C GLU A 82 4.47 -7.39 16.86
N LYS A 83 4.20 -8.54 16.24
CA LYS A 83 5.18 -9.63 16.13
C LYS A 83 6.45 -9.20 15.40
N TYR A 84 6.29 -8.48 14.29
CA TYR A 84 7.43 -7.93 13.54
C TYR A 84 8.28 -6.98 14.39
N LYS A 85 7.65 -6.01 15.07
CA LYS A 85 8.34 -5.06 15.96
C LYS A 85 9.08 -5.77 17.08
N ALA A 86 8.47 -6.77 17.71
CA ALA A 86 9.11 -7.56 18.76
C ALA A 86 10.34 -8.31 18.22
N SER A 87 10.25 -8.92 17.03
CA SER A 87 11.36 -9.61 16.39
C SER A 87 12.51 -8.66 16.05
N VAL A 88 12.21 -7.48 15.51
CA VAL A 88 13.21 -6.46 15.18
C VAL A 88 13.88 -5.92 16.44
N ALA A 89 13.10 -5.61 17.47
CA ALA A 89 13.63 -5.15 18.75
C ALA A 89 14.60 -6.17 19.36
N LYS A 90 14.21 -7.46 19.35
CA LYS A 90 15.07 -8.56 19.79
C LYS A 90 16.35 -8.67 18.96
N ALA A 91 16.26 -8.60 17.64
CA ALA A 91 17.42 -8.67 16.75
C ALA A 91 18.40 -7.50 16.94
N LEU A 92 17.88 -6.32 17.31
CA LEU A 92 18.66 -5.12 17.58
C LEU A 92 19.14 -5.00 19.03
N GLY A 93 18.76 -5.94 19.91
CA GLY A 93 19.08 -5.88 21.34
C GLY A 93 18.47 -4.67 22.07
N ILE A 94 17.35 -4.14 21.57
CA ILE A 94 16.64 -3.00 22.16
C ILE A 94 15.22 -3.38 22.57
N THR A 95 14.56 -2.51 23.33
CA THR A 95 13.14 -2.69 23.64
C THR A 95 12.24 -2.21 22.49
N VAL A 96 11.02 -2.74 22.42
CA VAL A 96 10.01 -2.29 21.43
C VAL A 96 9.74 -0.79 21.60
N ALA A 97 9.69 -0.28 22.83
CA ALA A 97 9.51 1.15 23.10
C ALA A 97 10.65 2.01 22.53
N GLN A 98 11.90 1.55 22.65
CA GLN A 98 13.06 2.23 22.06
C GLN A 98 13.00 2.21 20.53
N LEU A 99 12.58 1.09 19.92
CA LEU A 99 12.37 0.99 18.48
C LEU A 99 11.31 1.99 18.00
N GLU A 100 10.18 2.10 18.70
CA GLU A 100 9.11 3.04 18.37
C GLU A 100 9.52 4.50 18.57
N ALA A 101 10.28 4.81 19.62
CA ALA A 101 10.83 6.15 19.83
C ALA A 101 11.79 6.56 18.69
N LYS A 102 12.66 5.64 18.25
CA LYS A 102 13.57 5.87 17.11
C LYS A 102 12.82 6.04 15.79
N ASP A 103 11.82 5.20 15.52
CA ASP A 103 10.95 5.32 14.33
C ASP A 103 10.17 6.66 14.34
N LYS A 104 9.65 7.07 15.51
CA LYS A 104 8.98 8.38 15.66
C LYS A 104 9.93 9.55 15.40
N ALA A 105 11.16 9.50 15.93
CA ALA A 105 12.17 10.53 15.70
C ALA A 105 12.59 10.61 14.21
N LEU A 106 12.70 9.47 13.52
CA LEU A 106 12.99 9.43 12.09
C LEU A 106 11.87 10.04 11.25
N ARG A 107 10.61 9.79 11.59
CA ARG A 107 9.47 10.40 10.89
C ARG A 107 9.43 11.91 11.09
N ALA A 108 9.61 12.39 12.32
CA ALA A 108 9.64 13.82 12.62
C ALA A 108 10.75 14.57 11.86
N LYS A 109 11.91 13.93 11.63
CA LYS A 109 12.99 14.51 10.82
C LYS A 109 12.73 14.51 9.32
N LYS A 110 11.84 13.64 8.82
CA LYS A 110 11.52 13.54 7.39
C LYS A 110 10.48 14.57 6.95
N ASP A 111 9.73 15.12 7.90
CA ASP A 111 8.68 16.11 7.68
C ASP A 111 9.17 17.56 7.87
N ASN A 112 10.46 17.77 8.22
CA ASN A 112 11.19 19.05 8.20
C ASN A 112 12.13 19.10 7.00
#